data_AF-N9Q4W3-F1
#
_entry.id   AF-N9Q4W3-F1
#
_cell.length_a   1.000
_cell.length_b   1.000
_cell.length_c   1.000
_cell.angle_alpha   90.00
_cell.angle_beta   90.00
_cell.angle_gamma   90.00
#
_symmetry.space_group_name_H-M   'P 1'
#
loop_
_entity.id
_entity.type
_entity.pdbx_description
1 polymer ?
#
loop_
_entity_poly.entity_id
_entity_poly.type
_entity_poly.pdbx_seq_one_letter_code
_entity_poly.pdbx_strand_id
1 'polypeptide(L)'
;MRLRTLLYTIILLTALLISFFIGTLTAGINHWFQPLVNMEISNYSGQTISTLKLSVKTAAVQHEIFFQPLENNKTIETQFFIQGEGGYQLEVTLENGQTVTGGSGYIEPGYTIKEMVRSNEISSKVSY
;
A
#
# COMPACT_ATOMS: atom_id res chain seq x y z
N MET A 1 39.54 13.98 33.18
CA MET A 1 38.71 14.61 32.12
C MET A 1 38.17 15.93 32.66
N ARG A 2 38.31 17.06 31.96
CA ARG A 2 37.83 18.37 32.49
C ARG A 2 36.30 18.36 32.54
N LEU A 3 35.70 18.81 33.65
CA LEU A 3 34.24 18.78 33.91
C LEU A 3 33.38 19.28 32.72
N ARG A 4 33.87 20.31 32.01
CA ARG A 4 33.23 20.84 30.80
C ARG A 4 33.14 19.83 29.67
N THR A 5 34.20 19.07 29.40
CA THR A 5 34.22 18.02 28.38
C THR A 5 33.23 16.91 28.73
N LEU A 6 33.12 16.56 30.02
CA LEU A 6 32.15 15.58 30.51
C LEU A 6 30.71 16.06 30.30
N LEU A 7 30.42 17.32 30.64
CA LEU A 7 29.11 17.95 30.42
C LEU A 7 28.71 17.96 28.93
N TYR A 8 29.59 18.40 28.03
CA TYR A 8 29.29 18.41 26.58
C TYR A 8 29.05 17.01 26.03
N THR A 9 29.80 16.02 26.51
CA THR A 9 29.61 14.62 26.10
C THR A 9 28.24 14.11 26.53
N ILE A 10 27.81 14.41 27.77
CA ILE A 10 26.48 14.05 28.27
C ILE A 10 25.39 14.71 27.43
N ILE A 11 25.49 16.02 27.17
CA ILE A 11 24.50 16.75 26.37
C ILE A 11 24.38 16.15 24.95
N LEU A 12 25.51 15.85 24.31
CA LEU A 12 25.53 15.25 22.98
C LEU A 12 24.85 13.87 22.97
N LEU A 13 25.17 13.02 23.94
CA LEU A 13 24.57 11.68 24.05
C LEU A 13 23.06 11.76 24.32
N THR A 14 22.62 12.67 25.19
CA THR A 14 21.19 12.87 25.46
C THR A 14 20.46 13.38 24.22
N ALA A 15 21.05 14.31 23.46
CA ALA A 15 20.46 14.81 22.21
C ALA A 15 20.33 13.70 21.15
N LEU A 16 21.34 12.84 21.02
CA LEU A 16 21.31 11.67 20.13
C LEU A 16 20.24 10.65 20.53
N LEU A 17 20.10 10.39 21.83
CA LEU A 17 19.05 9.50 22.35
C LEU A 17 17.66 10.06 22.04
N ILE A 18 17.42 11.34 22.32
CA ILE A 18 16.12 11.98 22.06
C ILE A 18 15.79 11.96 20.56
N SER A 19 16.74 12.31 19.69
CA SER A 19 16.50 12.30 18.24
C SER A 19 16.23 10.89 17.70
N PHE A 20 16.93 9.88 18.22
CA PHE A 20 16.66 8.47 17.91
C PHE A 20 15.24 8.07 18.33
N PHE A 21 14.83 8.38 19.57
CA PHE A 21 13.48 8.04 20.04
C PHE A 21 12.38 8.71 19.23
N ILE A 22 12.53 10.00 18.92
CA ILE A 22 11.59 10.71 18.05
C ILE A 22 11.54 10.03 16.67
N GLY A 23 12.70 9.72 16.09
CA GLY A 23 12.77 9.01 14.81
C GLY A 23 12.06 7.66 14.83
N THR A 24 12.30 6.84 15.86
CA THR A 24 11.64 5.53 16.01
C THR A 24 10.13 5.64 16.20
N LEU A 25 9.67 6.63 16.98
CA LEU A 25 8.25 6.88 17.20
C LEU A 25 7.58 7.33 15.90
N THR A 26 8.19 8.25 15.16
CA THR A 26 7.70 8.71 13.86
C THR A 26 7.63 7.58 12.85
N ALA A 27 8.67 6.74 12.77
CA ALA A 27 8.68 5.60 11.86
C ALA A 27 7.61 4.56 12.23
N GLY A 28 7.36 4.34 13.52
CA GLY A 28 6.29 3.47 14.02
C GLY A 28 4.90 4.01 13.70
N ILE A 29 4.65 5.31 13.94
CA ILE A 29 3.38 5.98 13.61
C ILE A 29 3.11 5.96 12.11
N ASN A 30 4.14 6.14 11.29
CA ASN A 30 4.02 6.13 9.83
C ASN A 30 4.12 4.73 9.22
N HIS A 31 4.13 3.67 10.02
CA HIS A 31 4.17 2.27 9.57
C HIS A 31 5.35 1.93 8.64
N TRP A 32 6.48 2.64 8.74
CA TRP A 32 7.64 2.50 7.84
C TRP A 32 8.27 1.09 7.82
N PHE A 33 8.01 0.29 8.85
CA PHE A 33 8.55 -1.06 9.00
C PHE A 33 7.49 -2.16 8.97
N GLN A 34 6.24 -1.83 8.65
CA GLN A 34 5.21 -2.86 8.51
C GLN A 34 5.30 -3.48 7.11
N PRO A 35 5.23 -4.82 7.00
CA PRO A 35 5.19 -5.46 5.70
C PRO A 35 3.90 -5.00 4.99
N LEU A 36 4.06 -4.30 3.87
CA LEU A 36 2.95 -3.78 3.07
C LEU A 36 2.59 -4.82 2.00
N VAL A 37 1.34 -4.79 1.56
CA VAL A 37 0.97 -5.46 0.32
C VAL A 37 1.27 -4.50 -0.81
N ASN A 38 2.11 -4.93 -1.74
CA ASN A 38 2.41 -4.20 -2.97
C ASN A 38 1.40 -4.62 -4.04
N MET A 39 0.80 -3.66 -4.73
CA MET A 39 -0.13 -3.95 -5.81
C MET A 39 0.17 -3.08 -7.04
N GLU A 40 0.27 -3.75 -8.18
CA GLU A 40 0.37 -3.15 -9.50
C GLU A 40 -0.94 -3.39 -10.24
N ILE A 41 -1.57 -2.34 -10.74
CA ILE A 41 -2.83 -2.44 -11.50
C ILE A 41 -2.56 -1.87 -12.90
N SER A 42 -2.63 -2.72 -13.91
CA SER A 42 -2.42 -2.36 -15.31
C SER A 42 -3.73 -2.41 -16.09
N ASN A 43 -4.00 -1.33 -16.83
CA ASN A 43 -5.15 -1.25 -17.72
C ASN A 43 -4.78 -1.72 -19.12
N TYR A 44 -5.30 -2.88 -19.53
CA TYR A 44 -5.22 -3.42 -20.89
C TYR A 44 -6.62 -3.65 -21.48
N SER A 45 -7.62 -2.91 -21.01
CA SER A 45 -9.02 -3.08 -21.43
C SER A 45 -9.32 -2.52 -22.82
N GLY A 46 -8.42 -1.72 -23.40
CA GLY A 46 -8.66 -0.98 -24.63
C GLY A 46 -9.40 0.35 -24.41
N GLN A 47 -9.76 0.68 -23.16
CA GLN A 47 -10.54 1.88 -22.79
C GLN A 47 -9.96 2.53 -21.53
N THR A 48 -10.33 3.78 -21.26
CA THR A 48 -10.01 4.42 -19.98
C THR A 48 -10.84 3.79 -18.87
N ILE A 49 -10.23 3.54 -17.72
CA ILE A 49 -10.94 3.22 -16.47
C ILE A 49 -11.40 4.53 -15.86
N SER A 50 -12.71 4.75 -15.77
CA SER A 50 -13.31 5.96 -15.22
C SER A 50 -13.40 5.91 -13.69
N THR A 51 -13.62 4.73 -13.12
CA THR A 51 -13.64 4.50 -11.67
C THR A 51 -12.85 3.25 -11.34
N LEU A 52 -11.93 3.36 -10.37
CA LEU A 52 -11.12 2.26 -9.86
C LEU A 52 -11.21 2.25 -8.34
N LYS A 53 -11.74 1.16 -7.79
CA LYS A 53 -11.98 0.97 -6.36
C LYS A 53 -11.38 -0.35 -5.90
N LEU A 54 -10.51 -0.29 -4.90
CA LEU A 54 -9.96 -1.45 -4.20
C LEU A 54 -10.61 -1.54 -2.82
N SER A 55 -11.35 -2.61 -2.58
CA SER A 55 -11.93 -2.91 -1.27
C SER A 55 -11.05 -3.97 -0.59
N VAL A 56 -10.52 -3.64 0.58
CA VAL A 56 -9.66 -4.55 1.36
C VAL A 56 -10.41 -4.96 2.62
N LYS A 57 -10.44 -6.25 2.90
CA LYS A 57 -11.16 -6.84 4.04
C LYS A 57 -10.26 -7.75 4.84
N THR A 58 -10.09 -7.42 6.11
CA THR A 58 -9.41 -8.25 7.12
C THR A 58 -10.43 -8.66 8.19
N ALA A 59 -10.01 -9.49 9.16
CA ALA A 59 -10.86 -9.87 10.28
C ALA A 59 -11.31 -8.68 11.15
N ALA A 60 -10.50 -7.61 11.22
CA ALA A 60 -10.73 -6.46 12.09
C ALA A 60 -11.16 -5.18 11.36
N VAL A 61 -10.73 -5.02 10.10
CA VAL A 61 -10.86 -3.75 9.36
C VAL A 61 -11.29 -4.02 7.92
N GLN A 62 -12.26 -3.23 7.46
CA GLN A 62 -12.57 -3.06 6.04
C GLN A 62 -12.28 -1.62 5.64
N HIS A 63 -11.53 -1.43 4.56
CA HIS A 63 -11.25 -0.11 4.02
C HIS A 63 -11.30 -0.11 2.50
N GLU A 64 -11.62 1.04 1.92
CA GLU A 64 -11.73 1.22 0.48
C GLU A 64 -10.72 2.28 0.03
N ILE A 65 -10.08 2.01 -1.11
CA ILE A 65 -9.11 2.89 -1.73
C ILE A 65 -9.65 3.23 -3.12
N PHE A 66 -9.83 4.52 -3.37
CA PHE A 66 -10.24 5.06 -4.65
C PHE A 66 -9.03 5.66 -5.36
N PHE A 67 -8.87 5.31 -6.64
CA PHE A 67 -7.78 5.82 -7.46
C PHE A 67 -8.30 6.83 -8.48
N GLN A 68 -7.38 7.61 -9.03
CA GLN A 68 -7.67 8.45 -10.18
C GLN A 68 -8.01 7.56 -11.39
N PRO A 69 -8.77 8.10 -12.37
CA PRO A 69 -8.99 7.43 -13.65
C PRO A 69 -7.67 6.96 -14.27
N LEU A 70 -7.68 5.77 -14.88
CA LEU A 70 -6.49 5.13 -15.42
C LEU A 70 -6.64 4.92 -16.92
N GLU A 71 -5.88 5.67 -17.72
CA GLU A 71 -5.86 5.53 -19.18
C GLU A 71 -5.45 4.12 -19.63
N ASN A 72 -5.85 3.75 -20.84
CA ASN A 72 -5.44 2.46 -21.42
C ASN A 72 -3.91 2.37 -21.57
N ASN A 73 -3.35 1.18 -21.35
CA ASN A 73 -1.93 0.86 -21.30
C ASN A 73 -1.13 1.61 -20.21
N LYS A 74 -1.80 2.14 -19.19
CA LYS A 74 -1.14 2.69 -18.00
C LYS A 74 -1.18 1.70 -16.85
N THR A 75 -0.19 1.84 -15.97
CA THR A 75 -0.06 1.09 -14.73
C THR A 75 -0.03 2.06 -13.57
N ILE A 76 -0.70 1.69 -12.48
CA ILE A 76 -0.55 2.34 -11.19
C ILE A 76 0.05 1.33 -10.20
N GLU A 77 0.98 1.82 -9.39
CA GLU A 77 1.56 1.08 -8.28
C GLU A 77 1.04 1.67 -6.98
N THR A 78 0.61 0.81 -6.07
CA THR A 78 0.10 1.20 -4.76
C THR A 78 0.56 0.23 -3.70
N GLN A 79 0.52 0.70 -2.46
CA GLN A 79 0.82 -0.10 -1.29
C GLN A 79 -0.26 0.14 -0.25
N PHE A 80 -0.66 -0.93 0.44
CA PHE A 80 -1.63 -0.80 1.52
C PHE A 80 -1.29 -1.76 2.66
N PHE A 81 -1.71 -1.35 3.85
CA PHE A 81 -1.51 -2.10 5.08
C PHE A 81 -2.69 -3.05 5.32
N ILE A 82 -2.36 -4.27 5.73
CA ILE A 82 -3.32 -5.23 6.26
C ILE A 82 -2.82 -5.79 7.59
N GLN A 83 -3.74 -5.99 8.52
CA GLN A 83 -3.43 -6.60 9.82
C GLN A 83 -3.72 -8.09 9.76
N GLY A 84 -2.66 -8.91 9.75
CA GLY A 84 -2.77 -10.36 9.59
C GLY A 84 -3.23 -10.72 8.18
N GLU A 85 -4.04 -11.77 8.08
CA GLU A 85 -4.56 -12.27 6.81
C GLU A 85 -5.81 -11.50 6.38
N GLY A 86 -6.02 -11.40 5.08
CA GLY A 86 -7.20 -10.77 4.53
C GLY A 86 -7.51 -11.20 3.12
N GLY A 87 -8.52 -10.55 2.56
CA GLY A 87 -8.83 -10.59 1.15
C GLY A 87 -8.98 -9.18 0.61
N TYR A 88 -8.95 -9.06 -0.71
CA TYR A 88 -9.30 -7.83 -1.39
C TYR A 88 -10.32 -8.12 -2.50
N GLN A 89 -10.80 -7.04 -3.10
CA GLN A 89 -11.61 -7.08 -4.30
C GLN A 89 -11.34 -5.79 -5.08
N LEU A 90 -11.09 -5.93 -6.37
CA LEU A 90 -10.93 -4.83 -7.30
C LEU A 90 -12.22 -4.66 -8.11
N GLU A 91 -12.76 -3.45 -8.11
CA GLU A 91 -13.92 -3.06 -8.92
C GLU A 91 -13.51 -1.93 -9.85
N VAL A 92 -13.80 -2.12 -11.13
CA VAL A 92 -13.38 -1.24 -12.22
C VAL A 92 -14.58 -0.89 -13.06
N THR A 93 -14.80 0.40 -13.31
CA THR A 93 -15.77 0.86 -14.30
C THR A 93 -15.02 1.46 -15.49
N LEU A 94 -15.27 0.90 -16.67
CA LEU A 94 -14.72 1.38 -17.94
C LEU A 94 -15.49 2.62 -18.43
N GLU A 95 -14.91 3.36 -19.37
CA GLU A 95 -15.50 4.57 -19.95
C GLU A 95 -16.87 4.32 -20.62
N ASN A 96 -17.09 3.13 -21.19
CA ASN A 96 -18.39 2.72 -21.72
C ASN A 96 -19.46 2.40 -20.65
N GLY A 97 -19.13 2.57 -19.36
CA GLY A 97 -20.01 2.29 -18.22
C GLY A 97 -20.06 0.82 -17.79
N GLN A 98 -19.31 -0.07 -18.45
CA GLN A 98 -19.21 -1.47 -18.05
C GLN A 98 -18.39 -1.59 -16.77
N THR A 99 -18.93 -2.31 -15.78
CA THR A 99 -18.21 -2.66 -14.56
C THR A 99 -17.65 -4.08 -14.63
N VAL A 100 -16.38 -4.22 -14.28
CA VAL A 100 -15.65 -5.49 -14.16
C VAL A 100 -15.15 -5.60 -12.72
N THR A 101 -15.38 -6.76 -12.10
CA THR A 101 -14.90 -7.05 -10.74
C THR A 101 -13.96 -8.25 -10.76
N GLY A 102 -12.99 -8.25 -9.85
CA GLY A 102 -11.99 -9.30 -9.72
C GLY A 102 -11.19 -9.18 -8.42
N GLY A 103 -10.06 -9.89 -8.34
CA GLY A 103 -9.15 -9.76 -7.19
C GLY A 103 -9.56 -10.53 -5.92
N SER A 104 -10.32 -11.62 -6.02
CA SER A 104 -10.72 -12.43 -4.85
C SER A 104 -9.59 -13.37 -4.41
N GLY A 105 -8.54 -12.81 -3.80
CA GLY A 105 -7.37 -13.54 -3.34
C GLY A 105 -7.14 -13.43 -1.83
N TYR A 106 -6.65 -14.50 -1.22
CA TYR A 106 -5.98 -14.45 0.07
C TYR A 106 -4.73 -13.56 -0.04
N ILE A 107 -4.56 -12.64 0.90
CA ILE A 107 -3.40 -11.75 0.98
C ILE A 107 -2.90 -11.64 2.42
N GLU A 108 -1.59 -11.48 2.55
CA GLU A 108 -0.91 -11.22 3.82
C GLU A 108 0.24 -10.20 3.60
N PRO A 109 0.70 -9.55 4.67
CA PRO A 109 1.82 -8.61 4.62
C PRO A 109 3.03 -9.16 3.86
N GLY A 110 3.56 -8.39 2.90
CA GLY A 110 4.70 -8.77 2.06
C GLY A 110 4.32 -9.28 0.67
N TYR A 111 3.04 -9.60 0.44
CA TYR A 111 2.58 -10.04 -0.88
C TYR A 111 2.77 -8.95 -1.94
N THR A 112 3.13 -9.39 -3.14
CA THR A 112 3.10 -8.58 -4.36
C THR A 112 2.03 -9.11 -5.30
N ILE A 113 1.12 -8.22 -5.68
CA ILE A 113 -0.05 -8.52 -6.50
C ILE A 113 0.05 -7.74 -7.80
N LYS A 114 -0.18 -8.41 -8.93
CA LYS A 114 -0.31 -7.77 -10.23
C LYS A 114 -1.68 -8.06 -10.81
N GLU A 115 -2.47 -7.01 -10.97
CA GLU A 115 -3.79 -7.04 -11.58
C GLU A 115 -3.72 -6.52 -13.01
N MET A 116 -4.17 -7.33 -13.96
CA MET A 116 -4.32 -6.93 -15.36
C MET A 116 -5.81 -6.83 -15.67
N VAL A 117 -6.28 -5.59 -15.84
CA VAL A 117 -7.66 -5.30 -16.23
C VAL A 117 -7.79 -5.45 -17.74
N ARG A 118 -8.69 -6.33 -18.18
CA ARG A 118 -9.12 -6.48 -19.58
C ARG A 118 -10.57 -5.99 -19.74
N SER A 119 -11.08 -6.02 -20.97
CA SER A 119 -12.41 -5.51 -21.28
C SER A 119 -13.56 -6.22 -20.55
N ASN A 120 -13.36 -7.46 -20.10
CA ASN A 120 -14.41 -8.29 -19.51
C ASN A 120 -13.96 -9.07 -18.27
N GLU A 121 -12.69 -9.00 -17.90
CA GLU A 121 -12.13 -9.76 -16.79
C GLU A 121 -10.96 -9.03 -16.15
N ILE A 122 -10.58 -9.46 -14.96
CA ILE A 122 -9.35 -9.04 -14.29
C ILE A 122 -8.52 -10.31 -14.02
N SER A 123 -7.29 -10.33 -14.52
CA SER A 123 -6.35 -11.42 -14.29
C SER A 123 -5.37 -11.05 -13.19
N SER A 124 -5.30 -11.89 -12.16
CA SER A 124 -4.47 -11.66 -10.98
C SER A 124 -3.24 -12.58 -10.97
N LYS A 125 -2.07 -12.02 -10.65
CA LYS A 125 -0.86 -12.78 -10.33
C LYS A 125 -0.37 -12.38 -8.95
N VAL A 126 -0.30 -13.35 -8.05
CA VAL A 126 0.10 -13.13 -6.65
C VAL A 126 1.41 -13.86 -6.38
N SER A 127 2.34 -13.19 -5.71
CA SER A 127 3.63 -13.75 -5.28
C SER A 127 4.04 -13.21 -3.91
N TYR A 128 4.78 -14.00 -3.15
CA TYR A 128 5.44 -13.60 -1.91
C TYR A 128 6.89 -13.17 -2.18
#